data_AF-A0A357ML68-F1
#
_entry.id   AF-A0A357ML68-F1
#
_cell.length_a   1.000
_cell.length_b   1.000
_cell.length_c   1.000
_cell.angle_alpha   90.00
_cell.angle_beta   90.00
_cell.angle_gamma   90.00
#
_symmetry.space_group_name_H-M   'P 1'
#
loop_
_entity.id
_entity.type
_entity.pdbx_description
1 polymer ?
#
loop_
_entity_poly.entity_id
_entity_poly.type
_entity_poly.pdbx_seq_one_letter_code
_entity_poly.pdbx_strand_id
1 'polypeptide(L)'
;MRASGSVSAEIVVRPLGGGHLLPTPFFRDAGDHAAVVDPNYRQAFERLPPEGAGYDAIGLSMPLWPMRLLHQMNWGKWSLSEEIEGRRPVSHAVFREMVMADQKYVLLLAELLQRCGLEVFAVSAPTLFRDHNSLKRLPPAHGLKIFQTYRAIICAELDARKVDIIDIPPQCLDDEGFMKQDYRHEDPKDEHHGNAAFGRLMMQAVEDWAAAKG
;
A
#
# COMPACT_ATOMS: atom_id res chain seq x y z
N MET A 1 -9.21 4.17 -39.96
CA MET A 1 -8.96 3.46 -38.68
C MET A 1 -7.45 3.32 -38.52
N ARG A 2 -6.81 4.18 -37.71
CA ARG A 2 -5.44 3.94 -37.29
C ARG A 2 -5.51 2.93 -36.15
N ALA A 3 -4.84 1.79 -36.30
CA ALA A 3 -4.55 0.92 -35.17
C ALA A 3 -3.79 1.76 -34.15
N SER A 4 -4.36 1.96 -32.98
CA SER A 4 -3.66 2.53 -31.82
C SER A 4 -2.59 1.52 -31.43
N GLY A 5 -1.34 1.78 -31.81
CA GLY A 5 -0.21 1.05 -31.23
C GLY A 5 -0.26 1.28 -29.72
N SER A 6 -0.52 0.22 -28.94
CA SER A 6 -0.43 0.30 -27.49
C SER A 6 1.02 0.60 -27.14
N VAL A 7 1.27 1.74 -26.50
CA VAL A 7 2.54 1.98 -25.83
C VAL A 7 2.59 1.01 -24.66
N SER A 8 3.48 0.02 -24.73
CA SER A 8 3.71 -0.92 -23.63
C SER A 8 4.67 -0.27 -22.65
N ALA A 9 4.27 -0.09 -21.40
CA ALA A 9 5.17 0.36 -20.34
C ALA A 9 6.16 -0.76 -19.98
N GLU A 10 7.44 -0.43 -19.79
CA GLU A 10 8.39 -1.37 -19.19
C GLU A 10 8.25 -1.30 -17.66
N ILE A 11 7.71 -2.36 -17.06
CA ILE A 11 7.43 -2.41 -15.62
C ILE A 11 8.47 -3.30 -14.93
N VAL A 12 9.19 -2.73 -13.98
CA VAL A 12 10.13 -3.46 -13.12
C VAL A 12 9.59 -3.50 -11.70
N VAL A 13 9.23 -4.69 -11.22
CA VAL A 13 8.78 -4.91 -9.83
C VAL A 13 9.94 -5.44 -9.00
N ARG A 14 10.30 -4.72 -7.94
CA ARG A 14 11.37 -5.12 -7.03
C ARG A 14 10.94 -4.92 -5.57
N PRO A 15 11.02 -5.96 -4.72
CA PRO A 15 10.66 -5.82 -3.32
C PRO A 15 11.69 -4.98 -2.57
N LEU A 16 11.22 -4.03 -1.75
CA LEU A 16 12.09 -3.27 -0.85
C LEU A 16 12.60 -4.14 0.31
N GLY A 17 11.73 -5.02 0.82
CA GLY A 17 12.01 -5.88 1.97
C GLY A 17 10.80 -6.01 2.89
N GLY A 18 11.02 -6.41 4.14
CA GLY A 18 9.97 -6.62 5.12
C GLY A 18 9.31 -5.30 5.57
N GLY A 19 8.00 -5.17 5.33
CA GLY A 19 7.26 -3.93 5.62
C GLY A 19 7.23 -3.47 7.09
N HIS A 20 7.71 -4.27 8.04
CA HIS A 20 7.80 -3.90 9.46
C HIS A 20 8.80 -2.76 9.74
N LEU A 21 9.68 -2.44 8.79
CA LEU A 21 10.69 -1.37 8.91
C LEU A 21 10.20 -0.01 8.37
N LEU A 22 9.07 0.02 7.64
CA LEU A 22 8.49 1.24 7.06
C LEU A 22 8.14 2.37 8.06
N PRO A 23 7.80 2.11 9.34
CA PRO A 23 7.57 3.20 10.30
C PRO A 23 8.89 3.74 10.91
N THR A 24 10.05 3.32 10.43
CA THR A 24 11.37 3.78 10.90
C THR A 24 12.10 4.59 9.83
N PRO A 25 13.08 5.45 10.18
CA PRO A 25 13.84 6.22 9.19
C PRO A 25 14.74 5.31 8.33
N PHE A 26 14.15 4.72 7.28
CA PHE A 26 14.83 3.75 6.41
C PHE A 26 15.60 4.39 5.25
N PHE A 27 15.47 5.70 5.05
CA PHE A 27 16.25 6.47 4.07
C PHE A 27 16.65 7.84 4.63
N ARG A 28 17.63 8.46 3.97
CA ARG A 28 18.03 9.86 4.12
C ARG A 28 17.83 10.58 2.79
N ASP A 29 17.31 11.79 2.85
CA ASP A 29 17.27 12.69 1.69
C ASP A 29 18.70 13.11 1.30
N ALA A 30 19.12 12.77 0.07
CA ALA A 30 20.41 13.16 -0.50
C ALA A 30 20.29 14.32 -1.51
N GLY A 31 19.10 14.90 -1.66
CA GLY A 31 18.79 16.00 -2.58
C GLY A 31 18.19 15.50 -3.89
N ASP A 32 18.91 14.65 -4.62
CA ASP A 32 18.51 14.09 -5.91
C ASP A 32 18.04 12.62 -5.82
N HIS A 33 18.07 12.04 -4.61
CA HIS A 33 17.58 10.70 -4.32
C HIS A 33 17.35 10.46 -2.84
N ALA A 34 16.66 9.36 -2.53
CA ALA A 34 16.62 8.76 -1.21
C ALA A 34 17.78 7.77 -1.06
N ALA A 35 18.76 8.08 -0.21
CA ALA A 35 19.80 7.14 0.16
C ALA A 35 19.24 6.16 1.20
N VAL A 36 19.18 4.86 0.89
CA VAL A 36 18.63 3.86 1.81
C VAL A 36 19.65 3.61 2.92
N VAL A 37 19.21 3.75 4.18
CA VAL A 37 20.09 3.64 5.35
C VAL A 37 19.81 2.40 6.19
N ASP A 38 18.62 1.80 6.07
CA ASP A 38 18.31 0.56 6.78
C ASP A 38 19.12 -0.62 6.19
N PRO A 39 19.89 -1.37 7.00
CA PRO A 39 20.73 -2.45 6.50
C PRO A 39 19.98 -3.57 5.78
N ASN A 40 18.72 -3.85 6.14
CA ASN A 40 17.94 -4.90 5.49
C ASN A 40 17.46 -4.45 4.11
N TYR A 41 16.99 -3.21 3.99
CA TYR A 41 16.58 -2.65 2.69
C TYR A 41 17.77 -2.39 1.78
N ARG A 42 18.96 -2.08 2.32
CA ARG A 42 20.20 -1.92 1.55
C ARG A 42 20.62 -3.18 0.78
N GLN A 43 20.16 -4.35 1.19
CA GLN A 43 20.40 -5.59 0.44
C GLN A 43 19.69 -5.57 -0.91
N ALA A 44 18.56 -4.85 -1.02
CA ALA A 44 17.80 -4.70 -2.25
C ALA A 44 18.14 -3.40 -3.00
N PHE A 45 18.32 -2.28 -2.28
CA PHE A 45 18.51 -0.96 -2.86
C PHE A 45 19.48 -0.11 -2.03
N GLU A 46 20.51 0.43 -2.66
CA GLU A 46 21.35 1.46 -2.02
C GLU A 46 20.69 2.85 -2.08
N ARG A 47 19.90 3.11 -3.13
CA ARG A 47 19.15 4.36 -3.32
C ARG A 47 17.82 4.13 -4.05
N LEU A 48 16.91 5.09 -3.90
CA LEU A 48 15.67 5.22 -4.67
C LEU A 48 15.58 6.62 -5.32
N PRO A 49 15.31 6.74 -6.63
CA PRO A 49 15.28 5.66 -7.61
C PRO A 49 16.62 4.90 -7.67
N PRO A 50 16.61 3.61 -8.07
CA PRO A 50 17.84 2.87 -8.36
C PRO A 50 18.69 3.59 -9.41
N GLU A 51 20.01 3.42 -9.35
CA GLU A 51 20.92 3.96 -10.35
C GLU A 51 20.82 3.19 -11.69
N GLY A 52 21.07 3.86 -12.81
CA GLY A 52 21.30 3.20 -14.10
C GLY A 52 20.11 3.07 -15.07
N ALA A 53 18.93 3.61 -14.76
CA ALA A 53 17.84 3.73 -15.72
C ALA A 53 17.07 5.04 -15.50
N GLY A 54 16.71 5.73 -16.58
CA GLY A 54 15.76 6.84 -16.52
C GLY A 54 14.38 6.26 -16.26
N TYR A 55 13.91 6.32 -15.01
CA TYR A 55 12.54 5.96 -14.67
C TYR A 55 11.66 7.18 -14.89
N ASP A 56 10.55 7.03 -15.61
CA ASP A 56 9.56 8.09 -15.75
C ASP A 56 8.64 8.18 -14.51
N ALA A 57 8.39 7.03 -13.87
CA ALA A 57 7.51 6.92 -12.72
C ALA A 57 7.97 5.88 -11.69
N ILE A 58 7.51 6.03 -10.45
CA ILE A 58 7.63 5.03 -9.37
C ILE A 58 6.28 4.74 -8.73
N GLY A 59 5.95 3.45 -8.68
CA GLY A 59 4.80 2.93 -7.93
C GLY A 59 5.17 2.49 -6.53
N LEU A 60 4.41 2.95 -5.53
CA LEU A 60 4.58 2.58 -4.11
C LEU A 60 3.39 1.73 -3.65
N SER A 61 3.61 0.47 -3.30
CA SER A 61 2.55 -0.40 -2.74
C SER A 61 2.33 -0.25 -1.23
N MET A 62 3.30 0.38 -0.57
CA MET A 62 3.41 0.52 0.89
C MET A 62 2.29 1.34 1.55
N PRO A 63 1.78 2.45 0.98
CA PRO A 63 0.85 3.33 1.69
C PRO A 63 -0.50 2.67 2.00
N LEU A 64 -0.96 1.79 1.12
CA LEU A 64 -2.35 1.32 1.07
C LEU A 64 -2.60 0.00 1.83
N TRP A 65 -1.59 -0.51 2.55
CA TRP A 65 -1.64 -1.78 3.28
C TRP A 65 -1.55 -1.60 4.81
N PRO A 66 -2.68 -1.62 5.55
CA PRO A 66 -2.76 -1.25 6.96
C PRO A 66 -2.35 -2.34 7.96
N MET A 67 -1.82 -3.47 7.51
CA MET A 67 -1.68 -4.66 8.35
C MET A 67 -0.81 -4.45 9.59
N ARG A 68 0.20 -3.58 9.54
CA ARG A 68 0.99 -3.22 10.73
C ARG A 68 0.09 -2.63 11.80
N LEU A 69 -0.71 -1.62 11.46
CA LEU A 69 -1.60 -0.98 12.40
C LEU A 69 -2.71 -1.93 12.85
N LEU A 70 -3.28 -2.74 11.94
CA LEU A 70 -4.29 -3.73 12.31
C LEU A 70 -3.75 -4.77 13.31
N HIS A 71 -2.50 -5.22 13.14
CA HIS A 71 -1.85 -6.11 14.12
C HIS A 71 -1.68 -5.43 15.48
N GLN A 72 -1.24 -4.17 15.51
CA GLN A 72 -1.12 -3.42 16.76
C GLN A 72 -2.48 -3.23 17.44
N MET A 73 -3.52 -2.88 16.68
CA MET A 73 -4.90 -2.78 17.18
C MET A 73 -5.38 -4.11 17.78
N ASN A 74 -5.06 -5.23 17.13
CA ASN A 74 -5.42 -6.55 17.63
C ASN A 74 -4.65 -6.97 18.89
N TRP A 75 -3.33 -6.80 18.91
CA TRP A 75 -2.50 -7.17 20.05
C TRP A 75 -2.75 -6.26 21.26
N GLY A 76 -2.93 -4.96 21.02
CA GLY A 76 -3.27 -3.97 22.03
C GLY A 76 -4.72 -4.06 22.52
N LYS A 77 -5.56 -4.91 21.91
CA LYS A 77 -7.01 -4.96 22.17
C LYS A 77 -7.65 -3.58 22.06
N TRP A 78 -7.31 -2.84 21.01
CA TRP A 78 -7.89 -1.54 20.70
C TRP A 78 -9.01 -1.70 19.66
N SER A 79 -9.94 -0.74 19.66
CA SER A 79 -11.14 -0.76 18.81
C SER A 79 -11.48 0.66 18.37
N LEU A 80 -12.07 0.80 17.18
CA LEU A 80 -12.69 2.07 16.74
C LEU A 80 -14.13 2.22 17.22
N SER A 81 -14.66 1.24 17.95
CA SER A 81 -16.01 1.23 18.50
C SER A 81 -15.97 0.89 19.98
N GLU A 82 -16.83 1.54 20.76
CA GLU A 82 -17.04 1.27 22.19
C GLU A 82 -17.80 -0.06 22.43
N GLU A 83 -18.45 -0.60 21.39
CA GLU A 83 -19.34 -1.76 21.48
C GLU A 83 -18.60 -3.11 21.43
N ILE A 84 -17.29 -3.10 21.14
CA ILE A 84 -16.52 -4.35 21.03
C ILE A 84 -16.05 -4.78 22.42
N GLU A 85 -16.72 -5.79 22.97
CA GLU A 85 -16.42 -6.36 24.28
C GLU A 85 -14.94 -6.78 24.41
N GLY A 86 -14.35 -6.51 25.58
CA GLY A 86 -12.96 -6.87 25.88
C GLY A 86 -11.91 -6.02 25.17
N ARG A 87 -12.31 -4.96 24.47
CA ARG A 87 -11.41 -4.00 23.82
C ARG A 87 -11.57 -2.59 24.39
N ARG A 88 -10.52 -1.79 24.19
CA ARG A 88 -10.45 -0.38 24.61
C ARG A 88 -10.70 0.51 23.39
N PRO A 89 -11.71 1.39 23.42
CA PRO A 89 -11.94 2.30 22.30
C PRO A 89 -10.77 3.28 22.17
N VAL A 90 -10.40 3.60 20.93
CA VAL A 90 -9.50 4.70 20.59
C VAL A 90 -10.28 5.73 19.78
N SER A 91 -10.05 7.02 20.06
CA SER A 91 -10.73 8.08 19.32
C SER A 91 -10.25 8.09 17.87
N HIS A 92 -11.11 8.59 16.97
CA HIS A 92 -10.74 8.78 15.56
C HIS A 92 -9.52 9.67 15.37
N ALA A 93 -9.34 10.69 16.22
CA ALA A 93 -8.17 11.57 16.19
C ALA A 93 -6.88 10.80 16.56
N VAL A 94 -6.92 10.00 17.63
CA VAL A 94 -5.76 9.16 18.02
C VAL A 94 -5.45 8.14 16.92
N PHE A 95 -6.48 7.49 16.35
CA PHE A 95 -6.26 6.56 15.25
C PHE A 95 -5.63 7.24 14.03
N ARG A 96 -6.05 8.46 13.68
CA ARG A 96 -5.41 9.24 12.61
C ARG A 96 -3.94 9.50 12.90
N GLU A 97 -3.59 9.93 14.12
CA GLU A 97 -2.18 10.11 14.50
C GLU A 97 -1.37 8.82 14.40
N MET A 98 -1.95 7.67 14.78
CA MET A 98 -1.29 6.38 14.61
C MET A 98 -1.04 6.04 13.13
N VAL A 99 -2.02 6.33 12.26
CA VAL A 99 -1.88 6.14 10.80
C VAL A 99 -0.77 7.05 10.25
N MET A 100 -0.75 8.32 10.63
CA MET A 100 0.26 9.28 10.17
C MET A 100 1.66 8.91 10.68
N ALA A 101 1.77 8.44 11.93
CA ALA A 101 3.04 7.97 12.48
C ALA A 101 3.56 6.73 11.75
N ASP A 102 2.68 5.77 11.45
CA ASP A 102 3.04 4.55 10.71
C ASP A 102 3.52 4.84 9.27
N GLN A 103 2.95 5.87 8.64
CA GLN A 103 3.20 6.21 7.22
C GLN A 103 4.16 7.36 7.01
N LYS A 104 4.67 8.00 8.08
CA LYS A 104 5.55 9.17 8.01
C LYS A 104 6.65 9.04 6.95
N TYR A 105 7.46 7.98 7.02
CA TYR A 105 8.61 7.83 6.13
C TYR A 105 8.19 7.43 4.71
N VAL A 106 7.08 6.73 4.54
CA VAL A 106 6.56 6.41 3.19
C VAL A 106 6.08 7.69 2.48
N LEU A 107 5.39 8.58 3.19
CA LEU A 107 4.94 9.86 2.64
C LEU A 107 6.13 10.79 2.35
N LEU A 108 7.11 10.86 3.24
CA LEU A 108 8.35 11.62 2.99
C LEU A 108 9.13 11.09 1.77
N LEU A 109 9.13 9.77 1.56
CA LEU A 109 9.75 9.17 0.39
C LEU A 109 9.01 9.59 -0.90
N ALA A 110 7.67 9.52 -0.90
CA ALA A 110 6.88 9.95 -2.06
C ALA A 110 7.16 11.41 -2.43
N GLU A 111 7.17 12.31 -1.44
CA GLU A 111 7.49 13.72 -1.63
C GLU A 111 8.91 13.93 -2.19
N LEU A 112 9.90 13.18 -1.69
CA LEU A 112 11.26 13.26 -2.21
C LEU A 112 11.35 12.79 -3.66
N LEU A 113 10.74 11.65 -4.00
CA LEU A 113 10.75 11.14 -5.37
C LEU A 113 10.08 12.11 -6.35
N GLN A 114 8.98 12.76 -5.96
CA GLN A 114 8.38 13.85 -6.74
C GLN A 114 9.33 15.03 -6.91
N ARG A 115 10.06 15.45 -5.85
CA ARG A 115 11.09 16.51 -5.96
C ARG A 115 12.22 16.13 -6.92
N CYS A 116 12.54 14.85 -7.04
CA CYS A 116 13.51 14.33 -8.02
C CYS A 116 12.97 14.34 -9.46
N GLY A 117 11.74 14.81 -9.69
CA GLY A 117 11.14 14.92 -11.02
C GLY A 117 10.45 13.65 -11.53
N LEU A 118 10.18 12.68 -10.64
CA LEU A 118 9.48 11.45 -10.99
C LEU A 118 7.97 11.61 -10.81
N GLU A 119 7.20 11.01 -11.72
CA GLU A 119 5.78 10.74 -11.42
C GLU A 119 5.72 9.67 -10.32
N VAL A 120 4.92 9.93 -9.28
CA VAL A 120 4.76 9.00 -8.16
C VAL A 120 3.30 8.63 -8.03
N PHE A 121 3.04 7.32 -7.94
CA PHE A 121 1.70 6.79 -7.69
C PHE A 121 1.74 5.75 -6.56
N ALA A 122 0.62 5.59 -5.88
CA ALA A 122 0.38 4.51 -4.93
C ALA A 122 -0.43 3.41 -5.61
N VAL A 123 -0.05 2.15 -5.40
CA VAL A 123 -0.74 0.99 -5.98
C VAL A 123 -1.21 0.05 -4.88
N SER A 124 -2.47 -0.38 -4.92
CA SER A 124 -3.00 -1.25 -3.88
C SER A 124 -2.46 -2.68 -3.99
N ALA A 125 -2.15 -3.26 -2.84
CA ALA A 125 -2.11 -4.71 -2.66
C ALA A 125 -3.55 -5.26 -2.54
N PRO A 126 -3.79 -6.58 -2.50
CA PRO A 126 -5.11 -7.12 -2.18
C PRO A 126 -5.64 -6.53 -0.87
N THR A 127 -6.95 -6.44 -0.70
CA THR A 127 -7.56 -6.07 0.60
C THR A 127 -7.64 -7.30 1.53
N LEU A 128 -8.25 -7.15 2.70
CA LEU A 128 -8.53 -8.27 3.59
C LEU A 128 -9.43 -9.31 2.94
N PHE A 129 -9.03 -10.57 3.03
CA PHE A 129 -9.93 -11.69 2.89
C PHE A 129 -10.72 -11.88 4.20
N ARG A 130 -11.98 -12.32 4.09
CA ARG A 130 -12.89 -12.46 5.23
C ARG A 130 -12.39 -13.41 6.32
N ASP A 131 -11.62 -14.42 5.92
CA ASP A 131 -11.06 -15.48 6.77
C ASP A 131 -9.58 -15.27 7.12
N HIS A 132 -9.01 -14.09 6.84
CA HIS A 132 -7.62 -13.75 7.15
C HIS A 132 -7.29 -13.97 8.64
N ASN A 133 -6.12 -14.51 8.99
CA ASN A 133 -5.78 -14.90 10.36
C ASN A 133 -5.90 -13.75 11.39
N SER A 134 -5.55 -12.54 10.99
CA SER A 134 -5.69 -11.33 11.83
C SER A 134 -7.13 -11.04 12.25
N LEU A 135 -8.13 -11.66 11.62
CA LEU A 135 -9.55 -11.56 11.99
C LEU A 135 -10.00 -12.67 12.95
N LYS A 136 -9.17 -13.67 13.28
CA LYS A 136 -9.53 -14.72 14.26
C LYS A 136 -9.84 -14.19 15.67
N ARG A 137 -9.40 -12.96 15.98
CA ARG A 137 -9.56 -12.31 17.29
C ARG A 137 -10.43 -11.04 17.22
N LEU A 138 -11.12 -10.83 16.11
CA LEU A 138 -11.89 -9.62 15.85
C LEU A 138 -13.04 -9.92 14.88
N PRO A 139 -14.28 -9.45 15.13
CA PRO A 139 -15.34 -9.57 14.14
C PRO A 139 -14.88 -9.07 12.76
N PRO A 140 -15.05 -9.83 11.66
CA PRO A 140 -14.53 -9.46 10.35
C PRO A 140 -14.92 -8.05 9.91
N ALA A 141 -16.19 -7.67 10.10
CA ALA A 141 -16.69 -6.34 9.78
C ALA A 141 -15.94 -5.22 10.54
N HIS A 142 -15.54 -5.46 11.79
CA HIS A 142 -14.75 -4.50 12.54
C HIS A 142 -13.31 -4.41 12.02
N GLY A 143 -12.71 -5.54 11.63
CA GLY A 143 -11.38 -5.55 10.99
C GLY A 143 -11.39 -4.80 9.67
N LEU A 144 -12.41 -5.03 8.84
CA LEU A 144 -12.61 -4.29 7.60
C LEU A 144 -12.84 -2.81 7.86
N LYS A 145 -13.61 -2.44 8.90
CA LYS A 145 -13.81 -1.03 9.27
C LYS A 145 -12.49 -0.34 9.62
N ILE A 146 -11.60 -0.99 10.37
CA ILE A 146 -10.24 -0.47 10.67
C ILE A 146 -9.46 -0.30 9.37
N PHE A 147 -9.49 -1.29 8.48
CA PHE A 147 -8.81 -1.27 7.19
C PHE A 147 -9.29 -0.09 6.32
N GLN A 148 -10.61 0.05 6.15
CA GLN A 148 -11.23 1.13 5.38
C GLN A 148 -10.98 2.51 6.02
N THR A 149 -11.02 2.62 7.35
CA THR A 149 -10.75 3.90 8.04
C THR A 149 -9.30 4.34 7.85
N TYR A 150 -8.36 3.41 7.95
CA TYR A 150 -6.96 3.67 7.63
C TYR A 150 -6.81 4.16 6.18
N ARG A 151 -7.45 3.45 5.24
CA ARG A 151 -7.32 3.77 3.81
C ARG A 151 -7.91 5.12 3.48
N ALA A 152 -9.07 5.48 4.05
CA ALA A 152 -9.66 6.79 3.87
C ALA A 152 -8.71 7.92 4.31
N ILE A 153 -7.98 7.72 5.42
CA ILE A 153 -6.96 8.67 5.89
C ILE A 153 -5.82 8.77 4.87
N ILE A 154 -5.21 7.65 4.48
CA ILE A 154 -4.04 7.68 3.59
C ILE A 154 -4.39 8.13 2.17
N CYS A 155 -5.54 7.73 1.62
CA CYS A 155 -5.97 8.21 0.31
C CYS A 155 -6.13 9.74 0.30
N ALA A 156 -6.69 10.34 1.36
CA ALA A 156 -6.78 11.79 1.48
C ALA A 156 -5.39 12.46 1.56
N GLU A 157 -4.43 11.83 2.25
CA GLU A 157 -3.06 12.35 2.35
C GLU A 157 -2.27 12.23 1.05
N LEU A 158 -2.51 11.17 0.27
CA LEU A 158 -1.92 10.98 -1.06
C LEU A 158 -2.51 11.99 -2.06
N ASP A 159 -3.83 12.17 -2.05
CA ASP A 159 -4.53 13.17 -2.88
C ASP A 159 -4.02 14.59 -2.60
N ALA A 160 -3.89 14.97 -1.33
CA ALA A 160 -3.31 16.27 -0.94
C ALA A 160 -1.87 16.48 -1.43
N ARG A 161 -1.12 15.38 -1.66
CA ARG A 161 0.24 15.37 -2.22
C ARG A 161 0.28 15.18 -3.73
N LYS A 162 -0.89 15.10 -4.37
CA LYS A 162 -1.02 14.81 -5.81
C LYS A 162 -0.31 13.52 -6.21
N VAL A 163 -0.39 12.51 -5.34
CA VAL A 163 0.06 11.15 -5.64
C VAL A 163 -1.15 10.37 -6.12
N ASP A 164 -1.11 9.92 -7.37
CA ASP A 164 -2.21 9.16 -7.96
C ASP A 164 -2.39 7.82 -7.24
N ILE A 165 -3.62 7.31 -7.22
CA ILE A 165 -3.97 6.06 -6.56
C ILE A 165 -4.51 5.08 -7.59
N ILE A 166 -3.81 3.96 -7.75
CA ILE A 166 -4.28 2.80 -8.49
C ILE A 166 -4.88 1.83 -7.47
N ASP A 167 -6.19 1.88 -7.33
CA ASP A 167 -6.93 1.07 -6.36
C ASP A 167 -7.24 -0.34 -6.88
N ILE A 168 -7.66 -1.22 -5.97
CA ILE A 168 -8.17 -2.55 -6.25
C ILE A 168 -9.38 -2.42 -7.20
N PRO A 169 -9.36 -3.10 -8.35
CA PRO A 169 -10.50 -3.11 -9.25
C PRO A 169 -11.78 -3.58 -8.55
N PRO A 170 -12.92 -2.87 -8.67
CA PRO A 170 -14.14 -3.18 -7.92
C PRO A 170 -14.62 -4.63 -8.09
N GLN A 171 -14.39 -5.24 -9.26
CA GLN A 171 -14.74 -6.64 -9.52
C GLN A 171 -14.00 -7.64 -8.61
N CYS A 172 -12.89 -7.23 -7.99
CA CYS A 172 -12.11 -8.03 -7.05
C CYS A 172 -12.71 -8.08 -5.64
N LEU A 173 -13.66 -7.19 -5.35
CA LEU A 173 -14.28 -7.04 -4.05
C LEU A 173 -15.66 -7.69 -4.01
N ASP A 174 -16.03 -8.24 -2.84
CA ASP A 174 -17.41 -8.62 -2.54
C ASP A 174 -18.26 -7.40 -2.15
N ASP A 175 -19.56 -7.62 -1.94
CA ASP A 175 -20.52 -6.54 -1.67
C ASP A 175 -20.26 -5.80 -0.35
N GLU A 176 -19.48 -6.39 0.56
CA GLU A 176 -19.07 -5.75 1.82
C GLU A 176 -17.72 -5.03 1.71
N GLY A 177 -16.96 -5.29 0.64
CA GLY A 177 -15.64 -4.71 0.39
C GLY A 177 -14.46 -5.59 0.83
N PHE A 178 -14.69 -6.88 1.12
CA PHE A 178 -13.60 -7.86 1.27
C PHE A 178 -13.10 -8.35 -0.08
N MET A 179 -11.88 -8.89 -0.09
CA MET A 179 -11.32 -9.52 -1.28
C MET A 179 -12.07 -10.83 -1.58
N LYS A 180 -12.50 -11.03 -2.82
CA LYS A 180 -13.08 -12.31 -3.26
C LYS A 180 -12.02 -13.41 -3.21
N GLN A 181 -12.43 -14.61 -2.79
CA GLN A 181 -11.52 -15.76 -2.64
C GLN A 181 -10.89 -16.20 -3.97
N ASP A 182 -11.58 -15.96 -5.10
CA ASP A 182 -11.07 -16.26 -6.46
C ASP A 182 -9.76 -15.54 -6.80
N TYR A 183 -9.39 -14.51 -6.04
CA TYR A 183 -8.16 -13.75 -6.20
C TYR A 183 -7.09 -14.05 -5.14
N ARG A 184 -7.35 -15.00 -4.24
CA ARG A 184 -6.40 -15.43 -3.20
C ARG A 184 -5.21 -16.17 -3.82
N HIS A 185 -4.02 -15.94 -3.26
CA HIS A 185 -2.82 -16.69 -3.60
C HIS A 185 -3.02 -18.22 -3.42
N GLU A 186 -2.38 -19.00 -4.28
CA GLU A 186 -2.56 -20.45 -4.35
C GLU A 186 -1.93 -21.19 -3.16
N ASP A 187 -0.87 -20.64 -2.56
CA ASP A 187 -0.33 -21.13 -1.28
C ASP A 187 -1.21 -20.67 -0.11
N PRO A 188 -1.88 -21.59 0.62
CA PRO A 188 -2.74 -21.24 1.76
C PRO A 188 -1.97 -20.63 2.94
N LYS A 189 -0.64 -20.70 2.96
CA LYS A 189 0.20 -20.02 3.97
C LYS A 189 0.46 -18.56 3.62
N ASP A 190 0.23 -18.16 2.37
CA ASP A 190 0.33 -16.77 1.93
C ASP A 190 -1.04 -16.11 2.01
N GLU A 191 -1.30 -15.48 3.15
CA GLU A 191 -2.56 -14.78 3.40
C GLU A 191 -2.53 -13.32 2.95
N HIS A 192 -1.40 -12.85 2.41
CA HIS A 192 -1.14 -11.43 2.17
C HIS A 192 -1.08 -11.06 0.69
N HIS A 193 -0.77 -12.01 -0.18
CA HIS A 193 -0.71 -11.78 -1.62
C HIS A 193 -1.97 -12.29 -2.35
N GLY A 194 -2.17 -11.76 -3.55
CA GLY A 194 -3.18 -12.24 -4.49
C GLY A 194 -2.55 -13.19 -5.49
N ASN A 195 -3.38 -13.94 -6.22
CA ASN A 195 -2.90 -14.80 -7.29
C ASN A 195 -2.51 -14.02 -8.55
N ALA A 196 -2.04 -14.76 -9.56
CA ALA A 196 -1.65 -14.22 -10.85
C ALA A 196 -2.80 -13.51 -11.59
N ALA A 197 -4.07 -13.90 -11.37
CA ALA A 197 -5.21 -13.23 -12.00
C ALA A 197 -5.42 -11.82 -11.45
N PHE A 198 -5.31 -11.66 -10.13
CA PHE A 198 -5.31 -10.34 -9.50
C PHE A 198 -4.12 -9.50 -9.96
N GLY A 199 -2.92 -10.09 -10.00
CA GLY A 199 -1.71 -9.41 -10.47
C GLY A 199 -1.86 -8.84 -11.88
N ARG A 200 -2.46 -9.61 -12.81
CA ARG A 200 -2.75 -9.12 -14.18
C ARG A 200 -3.68 -7.92 -14.19
N LEU A 201 -4.74 -7.92 -13.39
CA LEU A 201 -5.67 -6.79 -13.32
C LEU A 201 -5.00 -5.52 -12.79
N MET A 202 -4.13 -5.66 -11.78
CA MET A 202 -3.37 -4.53 -11.25
C MET A 202 -2.34 -4.01 -12.26
N MET A 203 -1.63 -4.89 -12.97
CA MET A 203 -0.68 -4.47 -14.01
C MET A 203 -1.37 -3.75 -15.16
N GLN A 204 -2.54 -4.24 -15.60
CA GLN A 204 -3.34 -3.52 -16.60
C GLN A 204 -3.72 -2.12 -16.12
N ALA A 205 -4.13 -1.97 -14.85
CA ALA A 205 -4.45 -0.66 -14.30
C ALA A 205 -3.24 0.29 -14.24
N VAL A 206 -2.02 -0.25 -14.03
CA VAL A 206 -0.77 0.52 -14.13
C VAL A 206 -0.47 0.94 -15.56
N GLU A 207 -0.65 0.06 -16.53
CA GLU A 207 -0.48 0.39 -17.95
C GLU A 207 -1.48 1.45 -18.41
N ASP A 208 -2.75 1.33 -18.02
CA ASP A 208 -3.80 2.30 -18.32
C ASP A 208 -3.51 3.67 -17.71
N TRP A 209 -3.02 3.69 -16.46
CA TRP A 209 -2.57 4.91 -15.79
C TRP A 209 -1.38 5.54 -16.52
N ALA A 210 -0.38 4.75 -16.90
CA ALA A 210 0.80 5.24 -17.61
C ALA A 210 0.43 5.82 -18.98
N ALA A 211 -0.43 5.14 -19.74
CA ALA A 211 -0.91 5.61 -21.03
C ALA A 211 -1.71 6.93 -20.95
N ALA A 212 -2.36 7.20 -19.81
CA ALA A 212 -3.07 8.45 -19.58
C ALA A 212 -2.12 9.63 -19.27
N LYS A 213 -0.86 9.37 -18.92
CA LYS A 213 0.14 10.39 -18.57
C LYS A 213 0.94 10.91 -19.76
N GLY A 214 1.01 10.17 -20.86
CA GLY A 214 1.69 10.55 -22.11
C GLY A 214 2.89 9.68 -22.41
#